data_AF-A0A7U7C9U3-F1
#
_entry.id   AF-A0A7U7C9U3-F1
#
_cell.length_a   1.000
_cell.length_b   1.000
_cell.length_c   1.000
_cell.angle_alpha   90.00
_cell.angle_beta   90.00
_cell.angle_gamma   90.00
#
_symmetry.space_group_name_H-M   'P 1'
#
loop_
_entity.id
_entity.type
_entity.pdbx_description
1 polymer ?
#
loop_
_entity_poly.entity_id
_entity_poly.type
_entity_poly.pdbx_seq_one_letter_code
_entity_poly.pdbx_strand_id
1 'polypeptide(L)'
;MRVLECVERGLHPLKTSLCVMSRAENANGSILMSSPIFKHVFGKSNVSRSYDLPFDIYSRKFHYYNAKKQGLPTDRDFVDFIEYWAKVTFSVPPRMDFYIKKNIQIQHIFHNYASVDDILPYSIDEGFIDFTSSLNYFIPG
;
A
#
# COMPACT_ATOMS: atom_id res chain seq x y z
N MET A 1 -1.56 -4.53 3.84
CA MET A 1 -2.53 -4.60 2.71
C MET A 1 -1.88 -4.65 1.31
N ARG A 2 -1.02 -3.71 0.91
CA ARG A 2 -0.41 -3.69 -0.45
C ARG A 2 0.31 -4.99 -0.86
N VAL A 3 0.97 -5.65 0.09
CA VAL A 3 1.68 -6.91 -0.14
C VAL A 3 0.69 -8.01 -0.47
N LEU A 4 -0.41 -8.09 0.29
CA LEU A 4 -1.51 -9.02 0.02
C LEU A 4 -2.11 -8.78 -1.37
N GLU A 5 -2.30 -7.52 -1.78
CA GLU A 5 -2.79 -7.21 -3.13
C GLU A 5 -1.85 -7.66 -4.25
N CYS A 6 -0.53 -7.55 -4.05
CA CYS A 6 0.46 -8.04 -5.01
C CYS A 6 0.49 -9.56 -5.06
N VAL A 7 0.63 -10.22 -3.90
CA VAL A 7 0.77 -11.68 -3.80
C VAL A 7 -0.46 -12.40 -4.37
N GLU A 8 -1.67 -11.94 -4.04
CA GLU A 8 -2.91 -12.52 -4.59
C GLU A 8 -3.06 -12.38 -6.11
N ARG A 9 -2.27 -11.48 -6.74
CA ARG A 9 -2.24 -11.29 -8.20
C ARG A 9 -1.01 -11.93 -8.85
N GLY A 10 -0.22 -12.70 -8.10
CA GLY A 10 1.05 -13.27 -8.60
C GLY A 10 2.12 -12.21 -8.89
N LEU A 11 2.02 -11.03 -8.29
CA LEU A 11 2.93 -9.90 -8.50
C LEU A 11 3.98 -9.82 -7.38
N HIS A 12 5.19 -9.37 -7.72
CA HIS A 12 6.28 -9.23 -6.75
C HIS A 12 6.18 -7.89 -5.99
N PRO A 13 5.94 -7.90 -4.66
CA PRO A 13 5.56 -6.71 -3.89
C PRO A 13 6.61 -5.58 -3.86
N LEU A 14 7.88 -5.91 -4.11
CA LEU A 14 8.99 -4.94 -4.15
C LEU A 14 9.33 -4.44 -5.57
N LYS A 15 8.79 -5.05 -6.62
CA LYS A 15 9.13 -4.72 -8.02
C LYS A 15 7.95 -4.17 -8.80
N THR A 16 6.72 -4.39 -8.32
CA THR A 16 5.51 -3.96 -9.00
C THR A 16 5.07 -2.57 -8.54
N SER A 17 4.74 -1.70 -9.49
CA SER A 17 4.01 -0.46 -9.22
C SER A 17 2.53 -0.75 -9.03
N LEU A 18 2.05 -0.67 -7.79
CA LEU A 18 0.66 -0.85 -7.41
C LEU A 18 0.22 0.23 -6.40
N CYS A 19 -1.02 0.70 -6.54
CA CYS A 19 -1.71 1.52 -5.55
C CYS A 19 -3.13 0.99 -5.29
N VAL A 20 -3.54 1.05 -4.02
CA VAL A 20 -4.91 0.78 -3.56
C VAL A 20 -5.64 2.11 -3.50
N MET A 21 -6.76 2.23 -4.20
CA MET A 21 -7.50 3.48 -4.36
C MET A 21 -8.95 3.33 -3.91
N SER A 22 -9.48 4.32 -3.19
CA SER A 22 -10.91 4.35 -2.90
C SER A 22 -11.69 4.55 -4.20
N ARG A 23 -12.70 3.70 -4.44
CA ARG A 23 -13.65 3.92 -5.53
C ARG A 23 -14.63 4.99 -5.07
N ALA A 24 -14.34 6.24 -5.37
CA ALA A 24 -15.37 7.26 -5.35
C ALA A 24 -15.70 7.57 -6.80
N GLU A 25 -16.82 7.03 -7.28
CA GLU A 25 -17.32 7.24 -8.64
C GLU A 25 -17.46 8.74 -8.99
N ASN A 26 -17.52 9.61 -7.97
CA ASN A 26 -17.67 11.06 -8.11
C ASN A 26 -16.55 11.91 -7.47
N ALA A 27 -15.48 11.33 -6.91
CA ALA A 27 -14.57 12.13 -6.06
C ALA A 27 -13.06 11.86 -6.21
N ASN A 28 -12.59 11.52 -7.42
CA ASN A 28 -11.14 11.42 -7.72
C ASN A 28 -10.39 10.67 -6.60
N GLY A 29 -10.65 9.37 -6.47
CA GLY A 29 -10.29 8.49 -5.35
C GLY A 29 -8.97 8.78 -4.63
N SER A 30 -8.95 8.55 -3.32
CA SER A 30 -7.74 8.69 -2.50
C SER A 30 -6.88 7.44 -2.62
N ILE A 31 -5.56 7.63 -2.67
CA ILE A 31 -4.58 6.55 -2.60
C ILE A 31 -4.47 6.12 -1.14
N LEU A 32 -5.10 4.99 -0.81
CA LEU A 32 -5.11 4.44 0.55
C LEU A 32 -3.74 3.84 0.90
N MET A 33 -3.11 3.14 -0.04
CA MET A 33 -1.81 2.52 0.17
C MET A 33 -1.07 2.33 -1.16
N SER A 34 0.24 2.57 -1.19
CA SER A 34 1.05 2.39 -2.40
C SER A 34 2.29 1.51 -2.18
N SER A 35 2.68 0.80 -3.23
CA SER A 35 3.93 0.01 -3.34
C SER A 35 5.19 0.90 -3.28
N PRO A 36 6.38 0.37 -2.94
CA PRO A 36 7.61 1.17 -2.92
C PRO A 36 7.93 1.78 -4.28
N ILE A 37 7.74 1.00 -5.35
CA ILE A 37 7.99 1.45 -6.72
C ILE A 37 7.05 2.59 -7.10
N PHE A 38 5.75 2.49 -6.78
CA PHE A 38 4.81 3.59 -7.03
C PHE A 38 5.25 4.89 -6.35
N LYS A 39 5.67 4.82 -5.08
CA LYS A 39 6.15 6.00 -4.34
C LYS A 39 7.42 6.57 -4.96
N HIS A 40 8.35 5.71 -5.35
CA HIS A 40 9.62 6.10 -5.96
C HIS A 40 9.41 6.81 -7.30
N VAL A 41 8.54 6.28 -8.15
CA VAL A 41 8.27 6.82 -9.48
C VAL A 41 7.47 8.13 -9.44
N PHE A 42 6.39 8.17 -8.67
CA PHE A 42 5.44 9.30 -8.71
C PHE A 42 5.64 10.31 -7.57
N GLY A 43 6.55 10.03 -6.63
CA GLY A 43 6.83 10.93 -5.50
C GLY A 43 5.65 11.12 -4.53
N LYS A 44 4.64 10.24 -4.56
CA LYS A 44 3.42 10.37 -3.75
C LYS A 44 3.40 9.41 -2.57
N SER A 45 3.21 9.96 -1.38
CA SER A 45 3.01 9.23 -0.14
C SER A 45 1.59 8.64 -0.05
N ASN A 46 1.36 7.78 0.94
CA ASN A 46 0.02 7.27 1.23
C ASN A 46 -0.92 8.44 1.57
N VAL A 47 -2.23 8.28 1.35
CA VAL A 47 -3.28 9.29 1.62
C VAL A 47 -3.28 10.47 0.63
N SER A 48 -2.45 10.41 -0.43
CA SER A 48 -2.49 11.38 -1.54
C SER A 48 -3.78 11.26 -2.36
N ARG A 49 -4.22 12.36 -2.98
CA ARG A 49 -5.34 12.34 -3.92
C ARG A 49 -4.88 11.85 -5.29
N SER A 50 -5.74 11.12 -5.98
CA SER A 50 -5.44 10.68 -7.35
C SER A 50 -5.21 11.83 -8.32
N TYR A 51 -5.95 12.93 -8.16
CA TYR A 51 -5.78 14.12 -8.98
C TYR A 51 -4.46 14.86 -8.72
N ASP A 52 -3.71 14.55 -7.65
CA ASP A 52 -2.39 15.13 -7.44
C ASP A 52 -1.30 14.39 -8.22
N LEU A 53 -1.62 13.28 -8.89
CA LEU A 53 -0.66 12.55 -9.70
C LEU A 53 -0.23 13.38 -10.92
N PRO A 54 1.03 13.19 -11.39
CA PRO A 54 1.52 13.82 -12.61
C PRO A 54 0.92 13.18 -13.88
N PHE A 55 -0.09 12.32 -13.76
CA PHE A 55 -0.79 11.69 -14.86
C PHE A 55 -2.27 11.49 -14.52
N ASP A 56 -3.11 11.39 -15.55
CA ASP A 56 -4.52 11.06 -15.40
C ASP A 56 -4.73 9.55 -15.25
N ILE A 57 -5.49 9.15 -14.23
CA ILE A 57 -5.63 7.75 -13.83
C ILE A 57 -6.42 6.87 -14.81
N TYR A 58 -7.19 7.48 -15.72
CA TYR A 58 -8.00 6.78 -16.71
C TYR A 58 -7.25 6.67 -18.03
N SER A 59 -6.83 7.80 -18.59
CA SER A 59 -6.10 7.90 -19.85
C SER A 59 -4.64 7.47 -19.75
N ARG A 60 -4.06 7.45 -18.54
CA ARG A 60 -2.63 7.19 -18.28
C ARG A 60 -1.70 8.17 -18.98
N LYS A 61 -2.21 9.36 -19.31
CA LYS A 61 -1.48 10.45 -19.95
C LYS A 61 -0.94 11.44 -18.95
N PHE A 62 0.21 12.02 -19.26
CA PHE A 62 0.86 13.01 -18.42
C PHE A 62 -0.04 14.25 -18.22
N HIS A 63 -0.07 14.78 -17.01
CA HIS A 63 -0.90 15.93 -16.65
C HIS A 63 -0.06 17.18 -16.38
N TYR A 64 0.23 17.93 -17.45
CA TYR A 64 1.14 19.09 -17.44
C TYR A 64 0.81 20.14 -16.38
N TYR A 65 -0.48 20.46 -16.20
CA TYR A 65 -0.89 21.47 -15.22
C TYR A 65 -0.52 21.06 -13.79
N ASN A 66 -0.77 19.80 -13.42
CA ASN A 66 -0.45 19.30 -12.08
C ASN A 66 1.05 19.18 -11.87
N ALA A 67 1.79 18.74 -12.90
CA ALA A 67 3.24 18.64 -12.84
C ALA A 67 3.87 20.02 -12.61
N LYS A 68 3.44 21.04 -13.36
CA LYS A 68 3.91 22.42 -13.20
C LYS A 68 3.58 23.00 -11.83
N LYS A 69 2.37 22.76 -11.32
CA LYS A 69 1.95 23.16 -9.97
C LYS A 69 2.84 22.57 -8.87
N GLN A 70 3.41 21.38 -9.12
CA GLN A 70 4.29 20.66 -8.20
C GLN A 70 5.77 20.94 -8.43
N GLY A 71 6.12 21.77 -9.43
CA GLY A 71 7.52 22.01 -9.81
C GLY A 71 8.22 20.79 -10.43
N LEU A 72 7.46 19.85 -10.99
CA LEU A 72 8.02 18.68 -11.67
C LEU A 72 8.53 19.04 -13.07
N PRO A 73 9.55 18.33 -13.57
CA PRO A 73 10.00 18.47 -14.96
C PRO A 73 8.85 18.22 -15.96
N THR A 74 8.98 18.79 -17.16
CA THR A 74 7.99 18.64 -18.24
C THR A 74 8.66 18.42 -19.60
N ASP A 75 9.96 18.08 -19.59
CA ASP A 75 10.68 17.65 -20.77
C ASP A 75 10.17 16.29 -21.27
N ARG A 76 10.52 15.96 -22.52
CA ARG A 76 10.02 14.77 -23.20
C ARG A 76 10.39 13.48 -22.46
N ASP A 77 11.62 13.37 -21.96
CA ASP A 77 12.11 12.16 -21.31
C ASP A 77 11.35 11.91 -20.00
N PHE A 78 11.09 12.96 -19.21
CA PHE A 78 10.29 12.86 -18.01
C PHE A 78 8.82 12.52 -18.28
N VAL A 79 8.22 13.12 -19.33
CA VAL A 79 6.85 12.81 -19.74
C VAL A 79 6.74 11.33 -20.15
N ASP A 80 7.65 10.85 -20.99
CA ASP A 80 7.68 9.46 -21.44
C ASP A 80 7.90 8.48 -20.27
N PHE A 81 8.75 8.83 -19.31
CA PHE A 81 8.97 8.07 -18.09
C PHE A 81 7.68 7.94 -17.26
N ILE A 82 6.99 9.05 -17.00
CA ILE A 82 5.75 9.04 -16.20
C ILE A 82 4.64 8.28 -16.93
N GLU A 83 4.45 8.48 -18.24
CA GLU A 83 3.44 7.75 -19.01
C GLU A 83 3.73 6.25 -19.08
N TYR A 84 5.00 5.85 -19.23
CA TYR A 84 5.40 4.44 -19.18
C TYR A 84 4.98 3.80 -17.87
N TRP A 85 5.34 4.41 -16.74
CA TRP A 85 4.99 3.87 -15.43
C TRP A 85 3.49 3.93 -15.15
N ALA A 86 2.79 4.97 -15.61
CA ALA A 86 1.34 5.08 -15.48
C ALA A 86 0.62 3.89 -16.15
N LYS A 87 1.10 3.45 -17.32
CA LYS A 87 0.54 2.30 -18.06
C LYS A 87 0.72 0.97 -17.33
N VAL A 88 1.88 0.76 -16.71
CA VAL A 88 2.21 -0.51 -16.03
C VAL A 88 1.79 -0.52 -14.55
N THR A 89 1.21 0.57 -14.06
CA THR A 89 0.77 0.70 -12.67
C THR A 89 -0.62 0.12 -12.44
N PHE A 90 -0.71 -0.81 -11.50
CA PHE A 90 -1.97 -1.41 -11.05
C PHE A 90 -2.70 -0.50 -10.07
N SER A 91 -3.90 -0.05 -10.44
CA SER A 91 -4.82 0.68 -9.56
C SER A 91 -5.95 -0.25 -9.14
N VAL A 92 -6.01 -0.63 -7.86
CA VAL A 92 -6.94 -1.64 -7.37
C VAL A 92 -7.83 -1.10 -6.25
N PRO A 93 -9.09 -1.54 -6.14
CA PRO A 93 -9.95 -1.15 -5.01
C PRO A 93 -9.54 -1.86 -3.72
N PRO A 94 -9.84 -1.29 -2.53
CA PRO A 94 -9.64 -1.98 -1.26
C PRO A 94 -10.55 -3.19 -1.14
N ARG A 95 -10.01 -4.33 -0.70
CA ARG A 95 -10.76 -5.56 -0.40
C ARG A 95 -10.77 -5.78 1.12
N MET A 96 -11.56 -4.99 1.84
CA MET A 96 -11.54 -4.98 3.31
C MET A 96 -11.89 -6.36 3.90
N ASP A 97 -12.91 -7.05 3.38
CA ASP A 97 -13.28 -8.40 3.85
C ASP A 97 -12.12 -9.39 3.74
N PHE A 98 -11.33 -9.27 2.68
CA PHE A 98 -10.16 -10.12 2.47
C PHE A 98 -9.04 -9.78 3.46
N TYR A 99 -8.79 -8.50 3.72
CA TYR A 99 -7.79 -8.07 4.70
C TYR A 99 -8.17 -8.50 6.13
N ILE A 100 -9.45 -8.38 6.50
CA ILE A 100 -9.95 -8.80 7.81
C ILE A 100 -9.77 -10.32 7.99
N LYS A 101 -10.14 -11.11 6.97
CA LYS A 101 -9.93 -12.57 6.99
C LYS A 101 -8.45 -12.92 7.16
N LYS A 102 -7.54 -12.23 6.48
CA LYS A 102 -6.09 -12.44 6.63
C LYS A 102 -5.58 -12.04 8.01
N ASN A 103 -6.06 -10.93 8.58
CA ASN A 103 -5.71 -10.54 9.94
C ASN A 103 -6.14 -11.61 10.96
N ILE A 104 -7.38 -12.13 10.88
CA ILE A 104 -7.85 -13.22 11.76
C ILE A 104 -6.96 -14.46 11.65
N GLN A 105 -6.55 -14.84 10.42
CA GLN A 105 -5.61 -15.96 10.22
C GLN A 105 -4.26 -15.74 10.92
N ILE A 106 -3.73 -14.52 10.88
CA ILE A 106 -2.48 -14.16 11.54
C ILE A 106 -2.63 -14.19 13.07
N GLN A 107 -3.74 -13.65 13.59
CA GLN A 107 -4.04 -13.69 15.03
C GLN A 107 -4.14 -15.14 15.56
N HIS A 108 -4.76 -16.05 14.80
CA HIS A 108 -4.77 -17.48 15.14
C HIS A 108 -3.37 -18.11 15.19
N ILE A 109 -2.43 -17.65 14.35
CA ILE A 109 -1.04 -18.12 14.42
C ILE A 109 -0.39 -17.63 15.71
N PHE A 110 -0.63 -16.38 16.12
CA PHE A 110 -0.07 -15.81 17.35
C PHE A 110 -0.56 -16.53 18.62
N HIS A 111 -1.82 -17.00 18.65
CA HIS A 111 -2.33 -17.82 19.75
C HIS A 111 -1.58 -19.13 19.99
N ASN A 112 -0.78 -19.61 19.02
CA ASN A 112 0.09 -20.77 19.24
C ASN A 112 1.34 -20.43 20.07
N TYR A 113 1.66 -19.14 20.27
CA TYR A 113 2.92 -18.68 20.87
C TYR A 113 2.72 -17.80 22.11
N ALA A 114 1.55 -17.19 22.27
CA ALA A 114 1.21 -16.36 23.43
C ALA A 114 -0.28 -16.54 23.80
N SER A 115 -0.62 -16.30 25.06
CA SER A 115 -2.01 -16.38 25.52
C SER A 115 -2.86 -15.27 24.89
N VAL A 116 -4.18 -15.42 24.91
CA VAL A 116 -5.10 -14.41 24.36
C VAL A 116 -4.92 -13.05 25.06
N ASP A 117 -4.66 -13.07 26.37
CA ASP A 117 -4.52 -11.87 27.19
C ASP A 117 -3.21 -11.12 26.90
N ASP A 118 -2.20 -11.81 26.37
CA ASP A 118 -0.89 -11.26 26.02
C ASP A 118 -0.86 -10.69 24.58
N ILE A 119 -1.90 -10.92 23.78
CA ILE A 119 -1.99 -10.43 22.40
C ILE A 119 -2.90 -9.20 22.38
N LEU A 120 -2.31 -8.04 22.14
CA LEU A 120 -2.99 -6.75 22.14
C LEU A 120 -3.12 -6.24 20.69
N PRO A 121 -4.21 -6.58 19.97
CA PRO A 121 -4.44 -6.06 18.63
C PRO A 121 -4.75 -4.56 18.66
N TYR A 122 -4.02 -3.76 17.88
CA TYR A 122 -4.18 -2.30 17.83
C TYR A 122 -4.86 -1.84 16.52
N SER A 123 -4.54 -2.50 15.41
CA SER A 123 -5.14 -2.26 14.10
C SER A 123 -5.17 -3.56 13.26
N ILE A 124 -5.66 -3.46 12.02
CA ILE A 124 -5.72 -4.59 11.09
C ILE A 124 -4.34 -5.09 10.62
N ASP A 125 -3.30 -4.28 10.75
CA ASP A 125 -1.92 -4.63 10.40
C ASP A 125 -0.92 -4.45 11.55
N GLU A 126 -1.38 -4.03 12.73
CA GLU A 126 -0.52 -3.80 13.90
C GLU A 126 -1.13 -4.42 15.17
N GLY A 127 -0.28 -5.10 15.95
CA GLY A 127 -0.63 -5.65 17.25
C GLY A 127 0.64 -5.90 18.05
N PHE A 128 0.51 -5.88 19.37
CA PHE A 128 1.61 -6.17 20.29
C PHE A 128 1.41 -7.55 20.89
N ILE A 129 2.51 -8.25 21.16
CA ILE A 129 2.51 -9.52 21.86
C ILE A 129 3.44 -9.38 23.05
N ASP A 130 2.91 -9.58 24.26
CA ASP A 130 3.68 -9.60 25.48
C ASP A 130 4.30 -10.99 25.69
N PHE A 131 5.63 -11.04 25.70
CA PHE A 131 6.40 -12.27 25.94
C PHE A 131 7.04 -12.29 27.34
N THR A 132 6.70 -11.35 28.22
CA THR A 132 7.34 -11.21 29.53
C THR A 132 7.23 -12.49 30.37
N SER A 133 6.09 -13.18 30.30
CA SER A 133 5.83 -14.44 30.99
C SER A 133 6.61 -15.64 30.42
N SER A 134 6.92 -15.62 29.11
CA SER A 134 7.54 -16.72 28.36
C SER A 134 9.05 -16.55 28.16
N LEU A 135 9.61 -15.34 28.32
CA LEU A 135 11.06 -15.06 28.31
C LEU A 135 11.83 -15.80 29.42
N ASN A 136 11.18 -16.11 30.55
CA ASN A 136 11.76 -16.90 31.64
C ASN A 136 12.10 -18.35 31.24
N TYR A 137 11.58 -18.86 30.12
CA TYR A 137 11.90 -20.21 29.62
C TYR A 137 13.15 -20.25 28.73
N PHE A 138 13.61 -19.12 28.19
CA PHE A 138 14.68 -19.08 27.17
C PHE A 138 15.98 -18.43 27.64
N ILE A 139 15.98 -17.73 28.79
CA ILE A 139 17.20 -17.15 29.38
C ILE A 139 17.34 -17.74 30.80
N PRO A 140 18.27 -18.68 31.03
CA PRO A 140 18.60 -19.10 32.38
C PRO A 140 19.21 -17.90 33.12
N GLY A 141 18.68 -17.62 34.31
CA GLY A 141 19.28 -16.65 35.25
C GLY A 141 20.63 -17.13 35.79
#